data_AF-A0A946Y0L8-F1
#
_entry.id   AF-A0A946Y0L8-F1
#
_cell.length_a   1.000
_cell.length_b   1.000
_cell.length_c   1.000
_cell.angle_alpha   90.00
_cell.angle_beta   90.00
_cell.angle_gamma   90.00
#
_symmetry.space_group_name_H-M   'P 1'
#
loop_
_entity.id
_entity.type
_entity.pdbx_description
1 polymer ?
#
loop_
_entity_poly.entity_id
_entity_poly.type
_entity_poly.pdbx_seq_one_letter_code
_entity_poly.pdbx_strand_id
1 'polypeptide(L)'
;MVTKPLLFLPAIPAPDSVDYAVIHRLFGIYDGITALLDQKDRQILRELLADGRASWVELGERVSLSPAATQRRVEALRAAGVIQGFTARVDLATLGCEVEAYVEVSVERHDIANAQRFRDVIKRYPEVQTCHMMSGEVDYLLRVVT
;
A
#
# COMPACT_ATOMS: atom_id res chain seq x y z
N MET A 1 10.34 -33.81 1.44
CA MET A 1 9.23 -33.88 2.43
C MET A 1 9.78 -33.47 3.79
N VAL A 2 9.67 -32.20 4.16
CA VAL A 2 9.80 -31.78 5.56
C VAL A 2 8.68 -30.79 5.83
N THR A 3 7.60 -31.32 6.38
CA THR A 3 6.52 -30.58 7.02
C THR A 3 7.06 -29.97 8.31
N LYS A 4 7.35 -28.66 8.30
CA LYS A 4 7.55 -27.87 9.52
C LYS A 4 6.20 -27.24 9.91
N PRO A 5 5.86 -27.21 11.20
CA PRO A 5 4.54 -26.80 11.65
C PRO A 5 4.34 -25.30 11.37
N LEU A 6 3.17 -24.96 10.82
CA LEU A 6 2.64 -23.60 10.72
C LEU A 6 2.57 -22.99 12.12
N LEU A 7 3.68 -22.39 12.58
CA LEU A 7 3.62 -21.36 13.59
C LEU A 7 2.79 -20.25 12.97
N PHE A 8 1.62 -20.01 13.58
CA PHE A 8 0.74 -18.88 13.31
C PHE A 8 1.58 -17.60 13.28
N LEU A 9 2.04 -17.22 12.09
CA LEU A 9 2.45 -15.85 11.84
C LEU A 9 1.17 -15.03 12.02
N PRO A 10 1.19 -13.94 12.81
CA PRO A 10 0.05 -13.03 12.84
C PRO A 10 -0.28 -12.68 11.40
N ALA A 11 -1.56 -12.85 11.02
CA ALA A 11 -2.04 -12.63 9.66
C ALA A 11 -1.39 -11.36 9.12
N ILE A 12 -0.54 -11.51 8.10
CA ILE A 12 0.04 -10.37 7.41
C ILE A 12 -1.17 -9.61 6.87
N PRO A 13 -1.46 -8.40 7.39
CA PRO A 13 -2.67 -7.69 7.00
C PRO A 13 -2.63 -7.53 5.48
N ALA A 14 -3.75 -7.85 4.84
CA ALA A 14 -3.88 -7.71 3.40
C ALA A 14 -3.47 -6.27 3.01
N PRO A 15 -2.73 -6.04 1.91
CA PRO A 15 -2.15 -4.74 1.58
C PRO A 15 -3.18 -3.58 1.47
N ASP A 16 -4.47 -3.90 1.37
CA ASP A 16 -5.60 -2.98 1.41
C ASP A 16 -6.00 -2.54 2.83
N SER A 17 -5.27 -3.03 3.83
CA SER A 17 -5.33 -2.68 5.24
C SER A 17 -3.92 -2.31 5.73
N VAL A 18 -3.34 -1.25 5.14
CA VAL A 18 -2.27 -0.54 5.85
C VAL A 18 -2.90 -0.01 7.13
N ASP A 19 -2.68 -0.74 8.21
CA ASP A 19 -3.15 -0.39 9.54
C ASP A 19 -2.70 1.04 9.87
N TYR A 20 -3.60 1.86 10.40
CA TYR A 20 -3.28 3.24 10.78
C TYR A 20 -2.06 3.31 11.70
N ALA A 21 -1.81 2.25 12.48
CA ALA A 21 -0.62 2.09 13.31
C ALA A 21 0.68 1.98 12.51
N VAL A 22 0.67 1.32 11.34
CA VAL A 22 1.84 1.20 10.44
C VAL A 22 2.11 2.53 9.74
N ILE A 23 1.06 3.21 9.29
CA ILE A 23 1.11 4.61 8.83
C ILE A 23 1.72 5.49 9.93
N HIS A 24 1.18 5.50 11.14
CA HIS A 24 1.67 6.35 12.24
C HIS A 24 3.14 6.06 12.60
N ARG A 25 3.56 4.79 12.52
CA ARG A 25 4.92 4.35 12.84
C ARG A 25 5.89 4.63 11.68
N LEU A 26 5.49 4.51 10.42
CA LEU A 26 6.29 4.90 9.25
C LEU A 26 6.38 6.43 9.10
N PHE A 27 5.29 7.16 9.36
CA PHE A 27 5.27 8.63 9.39
C PHE A 27 6.14 9.19 10.53
N GLY A 28 6.37 8.45 11.61
CA GLY A 28 7.31 8.81 12.68
C GLY A 28 8.78 8.41 12.43
N ILE A 29 9.08 7.59 11.42
CA ILE A 29 10.45 7.15 11.09
C ILE A 29 11.03 7.94 9.88
N TYR A 30 10.17 8.44 8.99
CA TYR A 30 10.57 9.32 7.87
C TYR A 30 10.38 10.81 8.24
N ASP A 31 11.23 11.32 9.14
CA ASP A 31 11.21 12.70 9.64
C ASP A 31 11.36 13.81 8.57
N GLY A 32 11.67 13.46 7.30
CA GLY A 32 11.88 14.44 6.23
C GLY A 32 10.60 14.99 5.58
N ILE A 33 9.54 14.19 5.42
CA ILE A 33 8.30 14.59 4.72
C ILE A 33 7.14 14.82 5.71
N THR A 34 7.08 14.04 6.79
CA THR A 34 6.04 14.19 7.82
C THR A 34 6.14 15.51 8.59
N ALA A 35 7.35 16.07 8.72
CA ALA A 35 7.59 17.38 9.31
C ALA A 35 7.00 18.54 8.48
N LEU A 36 6.73 18.32 7.18
CA LEU A 36 6.15 19.32 6.27
C LEU A 36 4.62 19.27 6.19
N LEU A 37 3.98 18.15 6.52
CA LEU A 37 2.51 18.04 6.49
C LEU A 37 1.91 18.72 7.71
N ASP A 38 0.98 19.64 7.50
CA ASP A 38 0.27 20.27 8.61
C ASP A 38 -0.91 19.41 9.10
N GLN A 39 -1.61 19.87 10.14
CA GLN A 39 -2.73 19.12 10.71
C GLN A 39 -3.88 18.94 9.70
N LYS A 40 -4.12 19.93 8.84
CA LYS A 40 -5.19 19.88 7.83
C LYS A 40 -4.85 18.92 6.71
N ASP A 41 -3.59 18.86 6.29
CA ASP A 41 -3.16 17.89 5.29
C ASP A 41 -3.36 16.45 5.77
N ARG A 42 -3.05 16.16 7.05
CA ARG A 42 -3.33 14.84 7.64
C ARG A 42 -4.82 14.51 7.71
N GLN A 43 -5.68 15.50 7.99
CA GLN A 43 -7.13 15.32 7.98
C GLN A 43 -7.64 15.05 6.56
N ILE A 44 -7.17 15.81 5.57
CA ILE A 44 -7.51 15.61 4.15
C ILE A 44 -7.14 14.20 3.70
N LEU A 45 -5.92 13.73 4.01
CA LEU A 45 -5.48 12.38 3.65
C LEU A 45 -6.35 11.30 4.28
N ARG A 46 -6.71 11.45 5.55
CA ARG A 46 -7.61 10.53 6.26
C ARG A 46 -8.97 10.42 5.57
N GLU A 47 -9.58 11.56 5.23
CA GLU A 47 -10.88 11.59 4.57
C GLU A 47 -10.82 11.01 3.17
N LEU A 48 -9.77 11.30 2.39
CA LEU A 48 -9.59 10.75 1.03
C LEU A 48 -9.26 9.25 1.02
N LEU A 49 -8.59 8.73 2.05
CA LEU A 49 -8.36 7.29 2.19
C LEU A 49 -9.67 6.54 2.51
N ALA A 50 -10.57 7.16 3.26
CA ALA A 50 -11.89 6.61 3.54
C ALA A 50 -12.82 6.72 2.31
N ASP A 51 -12.81 7.87 1.64
CA ASP A 51 -13.65 8.18 0.50
C ASP A 51 -12.89 9.04 -0.52
N GLY A 52 -12.19 8.37 -1.44
CA GLY A 52 -11.43 9.04 -2.50
C GLY A 52 -12.30 9.73 -3.55
N ARG A 53 -13.63 9.59 -3.49
CA ARG A 53 -14.59 10.23 -4.41
C ARG A 53 -15.27 11.46 -3.82
N ALA A 54 -15.02 11.78 -2.55
CA ALA A 54 -15.57 12.96 -1.89
C ALA A 54 -15.33 14.22 -2.72
N SER A 55 -16.38 15.02 -2.92
CA SER A 55 -16.27 16.32 -3.58
C SER A 55 -15.47 17.29 -2.72
N TRP A 56 -14.96 18.36 -3.32
CA TRP A 56 -14.26 19.42 -2.56
C TRP A 56 -15.15 20.10 -1.53
N VAL A 57 -16.46 20.10 -1.74
CA VAL A 57 -17.44 20.62 -0.78
C VAL A 57 -17.52 19.70 0.43
N GLU A 58 -17.81 18.42 0.23
CA GLU A 58 -17.92 17.45 1.32
C GLU A 58 -16.60 17.30 2.08
N LEU A 59 -15.48 17.21 1.36
CA LEU A 59 -14.16 17.10 1.97
C LEU A 59 -13.84 18.35 2.80
N GLY A 60 -14.15 19.54 2.27
CA GLY A 60 -13.96 20.81 2.97
C GLY A 60 -14.80 20.92 4.25
N GLU A 61 -16.06 20.49 4.21
CA GLU A 61 -16.92 20.42 5.40
C GLU A 61 -16.32 19.50 6.47
N ARG A 62 -15.89 18.30 6.09
CA ARG A 62 -15.29 17.32 7.02
C ARG A 62 -14.00 17.81 7.67
N VAL A 63 -13.18 18.59 6.95
CA VAL A 63 -11.90 19.12 7.45
C VAL A 63 -11.96 20.59 7.88
N SER A 64 -13.14 21.20 7.93
CA SER A 64 -13.34 22.62 8.27
C SER A 64 -12.51 23.60 7.43
N LEU A 65 -12.58 23.45 6.10
CA LEU A 65 -11.96 24.33 5.11
C LEU A 65 -12.97 24.72 4.04
N SER A 66 -12.73 25.84 3.35
CA SER A 66 -13.51 26.15 2.15
C SER A 66 -13.21 25.13 1.02
N PRO A 67 -14.13 24.92 0.07
CA PRO A 67 -13.89 24.00 -1.04
C PRO A 67 -12.63 24.35 -1.85
N ALA A 68 -12.41 25.64 -2.11
CA ALA A 68 -11.24 26.12 -2.83
C ALA A 68 -9.92 25.93 -2.05
N ALA A 69 -9.93 26.10 -0.72
CA ALA A 69 -8.76 25.85 0.11
C ALA A 69 -8.42 24.35 0.16
N THR A 70 -9.43 23.50 0.24
CA THR A 70 -9.30 22.04 0.21
C THR A 70 -8.69 21.57 -1.10
N GLN A 71 -9.25 22.03 -2.23
CA GLN A 71 -8.74 21.70 -3.56
C GLN A 71 -7.24 22.03 -3.70
N ARG A 72 -6.84 23.26 -3.34
CA ARG A 72 -5.43 23.70 -3.42
C ARG A 72 -4.49 22.81 -2.60
N ARG A 73 -4.93 22.38 -1.42
CA ARG A 73 -4.13 21.47 -0.57
C ARG A 73 -4.01 20.09 -1.19
N VAL A 74 -5.09 19.51 -1.71
CA VAL A 74 -5.02 18.22 -2.41
C VAL A 74 -4.09 18.31 -3.62
N GLU A 75 -4.17 19.39 -4.40
CA GLU A 75 -3.27 19.63 -5.54
C GLU A 75 -1.80 19.75 -5.11
N ALA A 76 -1.52 20.45 -4.01
CA ALA A 76 -0.17 20.53 -3.45
C ALA A 76 0.36 19.17 -2.98
N LEU A 77 -0.48 18.36 -2.31
CA LEU A 77 -0.12 17.01 -1.88
C LEU A 77 0.15 16.07 -3.06
N ARG A 78 -0.58 16.23 -4.17
CA ARG A 78 -0.32 15.50 -5.42
C ARG A 78 0.99 15.95 -6.06
N ALA A 79 1.21 17.27 -6.17
CA ALA A 79 2.43 17.82 -6.74
C ALA A 79 3.69 17.43 -5.95
N ALA A 80 3.56 17.31 -4.63
CA ALA A 80 4.62 16.83 -3.75
C ALA A 80 4.82 15.30 -3.78
N GLY A 81 4.00 14.55 -4.52
CA GLY A 81 4.07 13.08 -4.59
C GLY A 81 3.55 12.36 -3.34
N VAL A 82 2.97 13.08 -2.38
CA VAL A 82 2.33 12.51 -1.18
C VAL A 82 1.07 11.74 -1.57
N ILE A 83 0.27 12.29 -2.48
CA ILE A 83 -0.85 11.59 -3.12
C ILE A 83 -0.38 11.13 -4.50
N GLN A 84 -0.17 9.82 -4.65
CA GLN A 84 0.30 9.21 -5.90
C GLN A 84 -0.82 8.96 -6.92
N GLY A 85 -2.06 8.80 -6.46
CA GLY A 85 -3.20 8.54 -7.31
C GLY A 85 -4.46 8.20 -6.54
N PHE A 86 -5.52 7.91 -7.28
CA PHE A 86 -6.80 7.45 -6.76
C PHE A 86 -7.14 6.13 -7.44
N THR A 87 -7.57 5.15 -6.65
CA THR A 87 -7.95 3.82 -7.15
C THR A 87 -9.30 3.40 -6.58
N ALA A 88 -9.95 2.46 -7.25
CA ALA A 88 -11.13 1.78 -6.72
C ALA A 88 -10.71 0.55 -5.93
N ARG A 89 -11.33 0.32 -4.77
CA ARG A 89 -11.27 -0.97 -4.08
C ARG A 89 -12.31 -1.88 -4.71
N VAL A 90 -11.84 -3.01 -5.22
CA VAL A 90 -12.68 -3.99 -5.92
C VAL A 90 -12.66 -5.28 -5.12
N ASP A 91 -13.83 -5.84 -4.86
CA ASP A 91 -13.95 -7.15 -4.24
C ASP A 91 -13.63 -8.23 -5.29
N LEU A 92 -12.44 -8.81 -5.19
CA LEU A 92 -11.97 -9.82 -6.14
C LEU A 92 -12.78 -11.13 -6.04
N ALA A 93 -13.35 -11.46 -4.88
CA ALA A 93 -14.19 -12.64 -4.73
C ALA A 93 -15.47 -12.53 -5.59
N THR A 94 -16.03 -11.32 -5.69
CA THR A 94 -17.20 -11.08 -6.58
C THR A 94 -16.88 -11.23 -8.07
N LEU A 95 -15.60 -11.16 -8.43
CA LEU A 95 -15.13 -11.32 -9.80
C LEU A 95 -14.71 -12.76 -10.13
N GLY A 96 -14.92 -13.70 -9.20
CA GLY A 96 -14.57 -15.11 -9.39
C GLY A 96 -13.12 -15.45 -9.05
N CYS A 97 -12.38 -14.51 -8.45
CA CYS A 97 -11.06 -14.81 -7.87
C CYS A 97 -11.26 -15.39 -6.47
N GLU A 98 -11.43 -16.70 -6.41
CA GLU A 98 -11.80 -17.42 -5.18
C GLU A 98 -10.59 -17.80 -4.33
N VAL A 99 -9.38 -17.76 -4.90
CA VAL A 99 -8.17 -18.21 -4.21
C VAL A 99 -7.17 -17.06 -4.08
N GLU A 100 -6.82 -16.78 -2.83
CA GLU A 100 -5.71 -15.91 -2.47
C GLU A 100 -4.60 -16.74 -1.83
N ALA A 101 -3.39 -16.65 -2.38
CA ALA A 101 -2.23 -17.40 -1.94
C ALA A 101 -1.05 -16.47 -1.64
N TYR A 102 -0.28 -16.83 -0.60
CA TYR A 102 0.99 -16.20 -0.26
C TYR A 102 2.13 -17.15 -0.63
N VAL A 103 3.05 -16.70 -1.47
CA VAL A 103 4.14 -17.52 -1.99
C VAL A 103 5.47 -16.94 -1.52
N GLU A 104 6.20 -17.74 -0.75
CA GLU A 104 7.58 -17.44 -0.37
C GLU A 104 8.53 -17.86 -1.50
N VAL A 105 9.45 -16.97 -1.88
CA VAL A 105 10.46 -17.23 -2.90
C VAL A 105 11.83 -16.91 -2.33
N SER A 106 12.73 -17.90 -2.42
CA SER A 106 14.16 -17.73 -2.15
C SER A 106 14.93 -17.85 -3.47
N VAL A 107 15.87 -16.94 -3.69
CA VAL A 107 16.76 -16.92 -4.85
C VAL A 107 18.15 -17.39 -4.42
N GLU A 108 18.74 -18.30 -5.20
CA GLU A 108 20.07 -18.86 -4.91
C GLU A 108 21.20 -17.82 -5.00
N ARG A 109 20.99 -16.71 -5.72
CA ARG A 109 21.99 -15.66 -5.94
C ARG A 109 21.42 -14.28 -5.66
N HIS A 110 21.98 -13.64 -4.65
CA HIS A 110 21.64 -12.28 -4.19
C HIS A 110 22.43 -11.20 -4.92
N ASP A 111 22.44 -11.23 -6.25
CA ASP A 111 23.02 -10.16 -7.06
C ASP A 111 21.96 -9.28 -7.72
N ILE A 112 22.36 -8.04 -8.04
CA ILE A 112 21.46 -7.02 -8.60
C ILE A 112 20.82 -7.49 -9.91
N ALA A 113 21.55 -8.25 -10.74
CA ALA A 113 21.06 -8.73 -12.02
C ALA A 113 19.96 -9.79 -11.86
N ASN A 114 20.14 -10.72 -10.91
CA ASN A 114 19.14 -11.73 -10.57
C ASN A 114 17.90 -11.12 -9.92
N ALA A 115 18.06 -10.17 -9.00
CA ALA A 115 16.94 -9.43 -8.42
C ALA A 115 16.14 -8.66 -9.48
N GLN A 116 16.82 -8.02 -10.44
CA GLN A 116 16.16 -7.34 -11.55
C GLN A 116 15.39 -8.32 -12.44
N ARG A 117 16.04 -9.42 -12.84
CA ARG A 117 15.43 -10.47 -13.66
C ARG A 117 14.20 -11.08 -13.00
N PHE A 118 14.26 -11.35 -11.70
CA PHE A 118 13.12 -11.85 -10.93
C PHE A 118 11.95 -10.87 -10.98
N ARG A 119 12.19 -9.58 -10.70
CA ARG A 119 11.15 -8.54 -10.77
C ARG A 119 10.52 -8.45 -12.17
N ASP A 120 11.33 -8.52 -13.22
CA ASP A 120 10.85 -8.42 -14.60
C ASP A 120 10.05 -9.65 -15.06
N VAL A 121 10.33 -10.82 -14.48
CA VAL A 121 9.52 -12.05 -14.68
C VAL A 121 8.20 -11.94 -13.94
N ILE A 122 8.22 -11.56 -12.66
CA ILE A 122 7.00 -11.46 -11.82
C ILE A 122 5.99 -10.46 -12.40
N LYS A 123 6.44 -9.34 -12.95
CA LYS A 123 5.57 -8.34 -13.62
C LYS A 123 4.74 -8.90 -14.79
N ARG A 124 5.08 -10.07 -15.32
CA ARG A 124 4.34 -10.71 -16.43
C ARG A 124 3.13 -11.50 -15.96
N TYR A 125 3.00 -11.74 -14.66
CA TYR A 125 1.91 -12.48 -14.05
C TYR A 125 0.94 -11.50 -13.38
N PRO A 126 -0.19 -11.14 -14.03
CA PRO A 126 -1.17 -10.22 -13.46
C PRO A 126 -1.82 -10.74 -12.17
N GLU A 127 -1.75 -12.05 -11.93
CA GLU A 127 -2.20 -12.71 -10.71
C GLU A 127 -1.36 -12.27 -9.50
N VAL A 128 -0.11 -11.85 -9.70
CA VAL A 128 0.78 -11.35 -8.64
C VAL A 128 0.44 -9.90 -8.33
N GLN A 129 -0.34 -9.68 -7.27
CA GLN A 129 -0.81 -8.37 -6.84
C GLN A 129 0.26 -7.56 -6.11
N THR A 130 1.05 -8.21 -5.26
CA THR A 130 2.16 -7.56 -4.54
C THR A 130 3.39 -8.46 -4.44
N CYS A 131 4.56 -7.83 -4.39
CA CYS A 131 5.85 -8.49 -4.19
C CYS A 131 6.65 -7.68 -3.18
N HIS A 132 6.94 -8.28 -2.03
CA HIS A 132 7.69 -7.67 -0.93
C HIS A 132 9.05 -8.34 -0.82
N MET A 133 10.12 -7.55 -0.80
CA MET A 133 11.45 -8.05 -0.44
C MET A 133 11.54 -8.17 1.08
N MET A 134 12.05 -9.30 1.55
CA MET A 134 12.11 -9.64 2.96
C MET A 134 13.57 -9.65 3.42
N SER A 135 13.84 -9.23 4.65
CA SER A 135 15.18 -9.23 5.24
C SER A 135 15.50 -10.52 6.03
N GLY A 136 14.75 -11.61 5.76
CA GLY A 136 14.81 -12.88 6.50
C GLY A 136 15.35 -14.05 5.67
N GLU A 137 14.99 -15.28 6.05
CA GLU A 137 15.40 -16.52 5.32
C GLU A 137 14.77 -16.64 3.93
N VAL A 138 13.67 -15.93 3.72
CA VAL A 138 12.97 -15.81 2.44
C VAL A 138 13.33 -14.47 1.84
N ASP A 139 13.57 -14.44 0.53
CA ASP A 139 13.97 -13.22 -0.17
C ASP A 139 12.75 -12.38 -0.61
N TYR A 140 11.68 -13.04 -1.02
CA TYR A 140 10.45 -12.40 -1.47
C TYR A 140 9.19 -13.09 -0.95
N LEU A 141 8.19 -12.28 -0.62
CA LEU A 141 6.83 -12.71 -0.35
C LEU A 141 5.90 -12.15 -1.43
N LEU A 142 5.23 -13.03 -2.16
CA LEU A 142 4.27 -12.68 -3.20
C LEU A 142 2.84 -12.87 -2.70
N ARG A 143 1.96 -11.92 -3.01
CA ARG A 143 0.51 -12.10 -2.90
C ARG A 143 -0.04 -12.42 -4.29
N VAL A 144 -0.65 -13.59 -4.43
CA VAL A 144 -1.21 -14.08 -5.70
C VAL A 144 -2.71 -14.26 -5.55
N VAL A 145 -3.48 -13.82 -6.55
CA VAL A 145 -4.93 -13.96 -6.59
C VAL A 145 -5.34 -14.59 -7.93
N THR A 146 -6.12 -15.68 -7.87
CA THR A 146 -6.61 -16.43 -9.04
C THR A 146 -8.10 -16.67 -8.98
#